data_AF-A0A398BM73-F1
#
_entry.id   AF-A0A398BM73-F1
#
_cell.length_a   1.000
_cell.length_b   1.000
_cell.length_c   1.000
_cell.angle_alpha   90.00
_cell.angle_beta   90.00
_cell.angle_gamma   90.00
#
_symmetry.space_group_name_H-M   'P 1'
#
loop_
_entity.id
_entity.type
_entity.pdbx_description
1 polymer ?
#
loop_
_entity_poly.entity_id
_entity_poly.type
_entity_poly.pdbx_seq_one_letter_code
_entity_poly.pdbx_strand_id
1 'polypeptide(L)' 'MFGRWMDREGIAQMDIEQRAKLGRATISRLCNDFDYTPKYETITKVKKALKEVGKSVPDDYFGT' A
#
# COMPACT_ATOMS: atom_id res chain seq x y z
N MET A 1 2.25 -0.37 10.41
CA MET A 1 2.41 0.79 9.50
C MET A 1 2.93 0.30 8.16
N PHE A 2 2.23 0.64 7.08
CA PHE A 2 2.49 0.06 5.76
C PHE A 2 3.88 0.41 5.21
N GLY A 3 4.33 1.66 5.37
CA GLY A 3 5.65 2.10 4.88
C GLY A 3 6.80 1.26 5.46
N ARG A 4 6.83 1.10 6.79
CA ARG A 4 7.82 0.24 7.46
C ARG A 4 7.79 -1.21 7.02
N TRP A 5 6.63 -1.74 6.65
CA TRP A 5 6.52 -3.10 6.12
C TRP A 5 7.08 -3.17 4.70
N MET A 6 6.77 -2.19 3.84
CA MET A 6 7.34 -2.10 2.50
C MET A 6 8.87 -2.03 2.52
N ASP A 7 9.45 -1.22 3.40
CA ASP A 7 10.91 -1.11 3.56
C ASP A 7 11.54 -2.47 3.94
N ARG A 8 10.90 -3.23 4.84
CA ARG A 8 11.36 -4.57 5.23
C ARG A 8 11.28 -5.59 4.09
N GLU A 9 10.27 -5.47 3.25
CA GLU A 9 10.07 -6.34 2.09
C GLU A 9 10.92 -5.92 0.87
N GLY A 10 11.64 -4.79 0.96
CA GLY A 10 12.42 -4.24 -0.14
C GLY A 10 11.59 -3.62 -1.27
N ILE A 11 10.37 -3.16 -0.96
CA ILE A 11 9.43 -2.61 -1.94
C ILE A 11 9.52 -1.08 -1.94
N ALA A 12 9.88 -0.49 -3.08
CA ALA A 12 9.89 0.96 -3.21
C ALA A 12 8.47 1.54 -3.26
N GLN A 13 8.22 2.67 -2.59
CA GLN A 13 6.93 3.35 -2.62
C GLN A 13 6.52 3.76 -4.05
N MET A 14 7.50 4.16 -4.87
CA MET A 14 7.28 4.53 -6.27
C MET A 14 6.78 3.35 -7.12
N ASP A 15 7.23 2.12 -6.84
CA ASP A 15 6.75 0.93 -7.55
C ASP A 15 5.25 0.70 -7.27
N ILE A 16 4.84 0.85 -6.01
CA ILE A 16 3.44 0.70 -5.64
C ILE A 16 2.61 1.87 -6.18
N GLU A 17 3.13 3.09 -6.17
CA GLU A 17 2.46 4.26 -6.76
C GLU A 17 2.11 4.03 -8.24
N GLN A 18 3.10 3.62 -9.04
CA GLN A 18 2.93 3.40 -10.48
C GLN A 18 2.00 2.22 -10.79
N ARG A 19 2.15 1.09 -10.08
CA ARG A 19 1.35 -0.12 -10.31
C ARG A 19 -0.09 0.02 -9.81
N ALA A 20 -0.27 0.62 -8.62
CA ALA A 20 -1.59 0.85 -8.05
C ALA A 20 -2.36 1.98 -8.76
N LYS A 21 -1.68 2.79 -9.59
CA LYS A 21 -2.25 3.98 -10.24
C LYS A 21 -2.89 4.93 -9.21
N LEU A 22 -2.21 5.10 -8.08
CA LEU A 22 -2.61 6.00 -7.02
C LEU A 22 -1.70 7.21 -7.03
N GLY A 23 -2.22 8.38 -6.67
CA GLY A 23 -1.40 9.57 -6.56
C GLY A 23 -0.41 9.47 -5.40
N ARG A 24 0.76 10.10 -5.53
CA ARG A 24 1.80 10.22 -4.51
C ARG A 24 1.27 10.59 -3.12
N ALA A 25 0.30 11.52 -3.05
CA ALA A 25 -0.30 11.94 -1.78
C ALA A 25 -1.02 10.79 -1.06
N THR A 26 -1.72 9.92 -1.80
CA THR A 26 -2.43 8.77 -1.25
C THR A 26 -1.45 7.71 -0.74
N ILE A 27 -0.43 7.37 -1.53
CA ILE A 27 0.62 6.42 -1.11
C ILE A 27 1.39 6.97 0.10
N SER A 28 1.73 8.25 0.08
CA SER A 28 2.42 8.90 1.20
C SER A 28 1.60 8.82 2.48
N ARG A 29 0.29 9.10 2.45
CA ARG A 29 -0.60 8.93 3.61
C ARG A 29 -0.67 7.48 4.05
N LEU A 30 -0.86 6.55 3.12
CA LEU A 30 -0.88 5.12 3.43
C LEU A 30 0.41 4.64 4.11
N CYS A 31 1.56 5.19 3.73
CA CYS A 31 2.86 4.81 4.28
C CYS A 31 3.20 5.52 5.60
N ASN A 32 2.75 6.77 5.79
CA ASN A 32 3.22 7.67 6.85
C ASN A 32 2.16 8.09 7.89
N ASP A 33 0.87 7.85 7.62
CA ASP A 33 -0.23 8.27 8.49
C ASP A 33 -0.84 7.05 9.20
N PHE A 34 -0.87 7.09 10.54
CA PHE A 34 -1.36 5.99 11.37
C PHE A 34 -2.89 6.00 11.51
N ASP A 35 -3.52 7.16 11.33
CA ASP A 35 -4.95 7.35 11.43
C ASP A 35 -5.63 7.24 10.06
N TYR A 36 -4.84 7.17 8.99
CA TYR A 36 -5.36 7.03 7.63
C TYR A 36 -5.94 5.64 7.39
N THR A 37 -7.27 5.57 7.34
CA THR A 37 -8.00 4.38 6.88
C THR A 37 -8.29 4.50 5.39
N PRO A 38 -7.61 3.71 4.52
CA PRO A 38 -7.87 3.74 3.08
C PRO A 38 -9.26 3.20 2.74
N LYS A 39 -9.86 3.72 1.67
CA LYS A 39 -11.11 3.17 1.12
C LYS A 39 -10.86 1.78 0.53
N TYR A 40 -11.91 0.95 0.48
CA TYR A 40 -11.88 -0.38 -0.14
C TYR A 40 -11.25 -0.41 -1.55
N GLU A 41 -11.53 0.60 -2.38
CA GLU A 41 -10.93 0.71 -3.72
C GLU A 41 -9.41 0.91 -3.67
N THR A 42 -8.92 1.70 -2.71
CA THR A 42 -7.48 1.93 -2.50
C THR A 42 -6.80 0.66 -2.04
N ILE A 43 -7.41 -0.04 -1.07
CA ILE A 43 -6.93 -1.35 -0.59
C ILE A 43 -6.83 -2.34 -1.75
N THR A 44 -7.86 -2.43 -2.58
CA THR A 44 -7.91 -3.34 -3.74
C THR A 44 -6.78 -3.04 -4.74
N LYS A 45 -6.56 -1.77 -5.08
CA LYS A 45 -5.49 -1.33 -5.98
C LYS A 45 -4.10 -1.65 -5.40
N VAL A 46 -3.89 -1.38 -4.11
CA VAL A 46 -2.62 -1.67 -3.42
C VAL A 46 -2.38 -3.17 -3.35
N LYS A 47 -3.36 -3.98 -2.94
CA LYS A 47 -3.23 -5.45 -2.91
C LYS A 47 -2.91 -6.01 -4.29
N LYS A 48 -3.50 -5.46 -5.35
CA LYS A 48 -3.18 -5.85 -6.74
C LYS A 48 -1.72 -5.51 -7.10
N ALA A 49 -1.28 -4.28 -6.82
CA ALA A 49 0.09 -3.85 -7.05
C ALA A 49 1.11 -4.69 -6.26
N LEU A 50 0.77 -5.07 -5.03
CA LEU A 50 1.57 -5.98 -4.21
C LEU A 50 1.70 -7.35 -4.88
N LYS A 51 0.59 -7.92 -5.37
CA LYS A 51 0.63 -9.21 -6.08
C LYS A 51 1.54 -9.15 -7.32
N GLU A 52 1.58 -8.01 -8.03
CA GLU A 52 2.46 -7.82 -9.18
C GLU A 52 3.97 -7.73 -8.82
N VAL A 53 4.31 -7.38 -7.57
CA VAL A 53 5.69 -7.49 -7.04
C VAL A 53 5.96 -8.83 -6.35
N GLY A 54 5.02 -9.78 -6.42
CA GLY A 54 5.15 -11.08 -5.75
C GLY A 54 4.94 -11.03 -4.23
N LYS A 55 4.26 -10.00 -3.73
CA LYS A 55 3.99 -9.79 -2.30
C LYS A 55 2.50 -9.75 -2.03
N SER A 56 2.11 -10.01 -0.79
CA SER A 56 0.72 -9.89 -0.36
C SER A 56 0.66 -9.53 1.11
N VAL A 57 -0.44 -8.90 1.50
CA VAL A 57 -0.78 -8.62 2.89
C VAL A 57 -2.12 -9.28 3.21
N PRO A 58 -2.37 -9.65 4.48
CA PRO A 58 -3.67 -10.13 4.95
C PRO A 58 -4.82 -9.19 4.58
N ASP A 59 -6.05 -9.73 4.57
CA ASP A 59 -7.20 -8.93 4.20
C ASP A 59 -7.51 -7.82 5.20
N ASP A 60 -7.30 -8.09 6.48
CA ASP A 60 -7.46 -7.19 7.63
C ASP A 60 -6.29 -6.22 7.83
N TYR A 61 -5.23 -6.30 7.01
CA TYR A 61 -3.98 -5.56 7.24
C TYR A 61 -4.17 -4.04 7.36
N PHE A 62 -5.17 -3.48 6.68
CA PHE A 62 -5.51 -2.05 6.71
C PHE A 62 -6.69 -1.70 7.64
N GLY A 63 -7.13 -2.64 8.49
CA GLY A 63 -8.17 -2.40 9.50
C GLY A 63 -9.61 -2.40 8.94
N THR A 64 -9.94 -3.35 8.05
CA THR A 64 -11.33 -3.54 7.57
C THR A 64 -12.01 -4.68 8.32
#